data_AF-A0A6C0AW52-F1
#
_entry.id   AF-A0A6C0AW52-F1
#
_cell.length_a   1.000
_cell.length_b   1.000
_cell.length_c   1.000
_cell.angle_alpha   90.00
_cell.angle_beta   90.00
_cell.angle_gamma   90.00
#
_symmetry.space_group_name_H-M   'P 1'
#
loop_
_entity.id
_entity.type
_entity.pdbx_description
1 polymer ?
#
loop_
_entity_poly.entity_id
_entity_poly.type
_entity_poly.pdbx_seq_one_letter_code
_entity_poly.pdbx_strand_id
1 'polypeptide(L)'
;MGQFTQFYLTNDSDSTFMPKQIKEWCISTYKYYYSIDIDNKTKLLVATTQKRIPDTSQMVKIIKGFRESFPKSNLGVTITYLPTPFKKIWNGIDNLTSKHVNSGYSTIRNTNNEIVIFRKEESYKVLIHELIHALHLHCVYDSTIRGDYNGKPDESIVETWAIIVNCLRFKASAQGRLRISKKSFDYEKLFRGEVFKKELEFSLKQAAKLLRAHECTITNNIGVCYKTWNKIPATFYYYIVKAAFLCDPNRFVNEFSWNKIQKCRTIPFNIINSYLQHPVFIAGIKQHFNKKYNDSMRMSKYGDCW
;
A
#
# COMPACT_ATOMS: atom_id res chain seq x y z
N MET A 1 -24.64 -12.09 -7.70
CA MET A 1 -24.36 -13.48 -8.09
C MET A 1 -23.24 -13.41 -9.12
N GLY A 2 -22.13 -14.15 -8.97
CA GLY A 2 -20.98 -14.00 -9.85
C GLY A 2 -21.04 -14.88 -11.11
N GLN A 3 -20.27 -14.51 -12.14
CA GLN A 3 -20.27 -15.19 -13.45
C GLN A 3 -18.85 -15.53 -13.90
N PHE A 4 -18.68 -16.63 -14.62
CA PHE A 4 -17.40 -16.99 -15.25
C PHE A 4 -17.32 -16.46 -16.67
N THR A 5 -16.17 -15.87 -17.00
CA THR A 5 -15.81 -15.47 -18.36
C THR A 5 -14.44 -16.02 -18.72
N GLN A 6 -14.10 -16.05 -20.01
CA GLN A 6 -12.77 -16.49 -20.44
C GLN A 6 -11.71 -15.53 -19.93
N PHE A 7 -10.60 -16.07 -19.41
CA PHE A 7 -9.45 -15.25 -19.03
C PHE A 7 -8.82 -14.65 -20.28
N TYR A 8 -8.48 -13.37 -20.17
CA TYR A 8 -7.61 -12.68 -21.10
C TYR A 8 -6.77 -11.68 -20.33
N LEU A 9 -5.57 -11.44 -20.83
CA LEU A 9 -4.68 -10.39 -20.36
C LEU A 9 -4.13 -9.73 -21.61
N THR A 10 -4.49 -8.47 -21.84
CA THR A 10 -4.06 -7.77 -23.06
C THR A 10 -2.55 -7.55 -23.01
N ASN A 11 -1.87 -7.79 -24.14
CA ASN A 11 -0.43 -7.49 -24.26
C ASN A 11 -0.14 -5.99 -24.15
N ASP A 12 -1.11 -5.13 -24.49
CA ASP A 12 -1.03 -3.66 -24.32
C ASP A 12 -0.99 -3.17 -22.87
N SER A 13 -1.12 -4.07 -21.89
CA SER A 13 -0.74 -3.79 -20.51
C SER A 13 0.77 -3.94 -20.30
N ASP A 14 1.59 -3.35 -21.17
CA ASP A 14 3.01 -3.06 -20.90
C ASP A 14 3.13 -1.92 -19.88
N SER A 15 2.39 -2.07 -18.78
CA SER A 15 2.67 -1.30 -17.59
C SER A 15 4.06 -1.76 -17.13
N THR A 16 5.00 -0.84 -17.04
CA THR A 16 6.33 -1.06 -16.46
C THR A 16 6.28 -1.59 -15.01
N PHE A 17 5.08 -1.72 -14.44
CA PHE A 17 4.79 -2.10 -13.07
C PHE A 17 4.60 -3.61 -12.87
N MET A 18 4.06 -4.35 -13.85
CA MET A 18 3.91 -5.81 -13.75
C MET A 18 5.10 -6.51 -14.41
N PRO A 19 5.91 -7.30 -13.67
CA PRO A 19 7.03 -8.01 -14.26
C PRO A 19 6.59 -9.00 -15.35
N LYS A 20 7.36 -9.06 -16.45
CA LYS A 20 7.12 -9.96 -17.60
C LYS A 20 6.88 -11.42 -17.17
N GLN A 21 7.69 -11.95 -16.25
CA GLN A 21 7.52 -13.31 -15.71
C GLN A 21 6.14 -13.54 -15.07
N ILE A 22 5.58 -12.54 -14.38
CA ILE A 22 4.25 -12.64 -13.78
C ILE A 22 3.17 -12.63 -14.87
N LYS A 23 3.32 -11.79 -15.90
CA LYS A 23 2.41 -11.73 -17.07
C LYS A 23 2.36 -13.07 -17.80
N GLU A 24 3.51 -13.64 -18.13
CA GLU A 24 3.64 -14.95 -18.80
C GLU A 24 3.06 -16.08 -17.95
N TRP A 25 3.32 -16.08 -16.64
CA TRP A 25 2.73 -17.04 -15.72
C TRP A 25 1.20 -16.93 -15.68
N CYS A 26 0.65 -15.72 -15.61
CA CYS A 26 -0.80 -15.51 -15.66
C CYS A 26 -1.43 -16.06 -16.94
N ILE A 27 -0.85 -15.76 -18.11
CA ILE A 27 -1.34 -16.21 -19.43
C ILE A 27 -1.31 -17.74 -19.55
N SER A 28 -0.23 -18.38 -19.07
CA SER A 28 -0.09 -19.84 -19.11
C SER A 28 -0.95 -20.58 -18.07
N THR A 29 -1.34 -19.90 -16.98
CA THR A 29 -1.97 -20.55 -15.82
C THR A 29 -3.48 -20.32 -15.76
N TYR A 30 -3.95 -19.07 -15.88
CA TYR A 30 -5.35 -18.74 -15.69
C TYR A 30 -6.18 -18.99 -16.95
N LYS A 31 -7.39 -19.50 -16.75
CA LYS A 31 -8.32 -19.85 -17.84
C LYS A 31 -9.62 -19.07 -17.78
N TYR A 32 -10.01 -18.62 -16.59
CA TYR A 32 -11.26 -17.92 -16.37
C TYR A 32 -11.07 -16.68 -15.50
N TYR A 33 -12.01 -15.74 -15.62
CA TYR A 33 -12.30 -14.77 -14.56
C TYR A 33 -13.60 -15.15 -13.89
N TYR A 34 -13.62 -15.15 -12.55
CA TYR A 34 -14.86 -15.05 -11.77
C TYR A 34 -15.17 -13.58 -11.51
N SER A 35 -16.29 -13.12 -12.04
CA SER A 35 -16.75 -11.74 -11.98
C SER A 35 -17.80 -11.54 -10.90
N ILE A 36 -17.63 -10.52 -10.06
CA ILE A 36 -18.56 -10.14 -9.01
C ILE A 36 -18.87 -8.65 -9.15
N ASP A 37 -20.15 -8.33 -9.40
CA ASP A 37 -20.64 -6.95 -9.27
C ASP A 37 -20.90 -6.69 -7.78
N ILE A 38 -20.14 -5.75 -7.20
CA ILE A 38 -20.21 -5.39 -5.79
C ILE A 38 -21.31 -4.35 -5.57
N ASP A 39 -21.40 -3.41 -6.50
CA ASP A 39 -22.45 -2.41 -6.66
C ASP A 39 -22.54 -2.01 -8.15
N ASN A 40 -23.36 -1.02 -8.50
CA ASN A 40 -23.54 -0.55 -9.88
C ASN A 40 -22.32 0.12 -10.51
N LYS A 41 -21.27 0.40 -9.74
CA LYS A 41 -20.05 1.11 -10.16
C LYS A 41 -18.78 0.31 -9.89
N THR A 42 -18.88 -0.85 -9.25
CA THR A 42 -17.70 -1.57 -8.75
C THR A 42 -17.79 -3.02 -9.10
N LYS A 43 -16.75 -3.47 -9.81
CA LYS A 43 -16.64 -4.85 -10.28
C LYS A 43 -15.34 -5.44 -9.79
N LEU A 44 -15.39 -6.68 -9.31
CA LEU A 44 -14.22 -7.48 -8.95
C LEU A 44 -14.12 -8.68 -9.89
N LEU A 45 -13.02 -8.75 -10.62
CA LEU A 45 -12.62 -9.86 -11.47
C LEU A 45 -11.51 -10.63 -10.77
N VAL A 46 -11.69 -11.93 -10.56
CA VAL A 46 -10.67 -12.79 -9.95
C VAL A 46 -10.26 -13.87 -10.93
N ALA A 47 -8.97 -13.90 -11.30
CA ALA A 47 -8.47 -14.91 -12.22
C ALA A 47 -8.40 -16.29 -11.54
N THR A 48 -8.89 -17.31 -12.24
CA THR A 48 -8.92 -18.70 -11.76
C THR A 48 -8.46 -19.67 -12.85
N THR A 49 -7.89 -20.80 -12.42
CA THR A 49 -7.46 -21.88 -13.32
C THR A 49 -8.61 -22.79 -13.74
N GLN A 50 -9.69 -22.80 -12.95
CA GLN A 50 -10.87 -23.64 -13.11
C GLN A 50 -12.13 -22.82 -12.79
N LYS A 51 -13.31 -23.29 -13.21
CA LYS A 51 -14.62 -22.68 -12.86
C LYS A 51 -15.02 -22.98 -11.42
N ARG A 52 -14.17 -22.61 -10.47
CA ARG A 52 -14.41 -22.71 -9.02
C ARG A 52 -14.53 -21.30 -8.44
N ILE A 53 -15.54 -21.08 -7.61
CA ILE A 53 -15.76 -19.80 -6.94
C ILE A 53 -14.59 -19.55 -5.98
N PRO A 54 -13.80 -18.48 -6.16
CA PRO A 54 -12.71 -18.13 -5.24
C PRO A 54 -13.27 -17.51 -3.95
N ASP A 55 -12.57 -17.67 -2.83
CA ASP A 55 -12.89 -16.91 -1.60
C ASP A 55 -12.49 -15.44 -1.78
N THR A 56 -13.49 -14.59 -1.94
CA THR A 56 -13.32 -13.13 -2.09
C THR A 56 -13.88 -12.36 -0.89
N SER A 57 -14.29 -13.06 0.17
CA SER A 57 -15.07 -12.49 1.26
C SER A 57 -14.42 -11.26 1.88
N GLN A 58 -13.11 -11.31 2.11
CA GLN A 58 -12.34 -10.21 2.69
C GLN A 58 -12.16 -9.04 1.71
N MET A 59 -11.87 -9.30 0.43
CA MET A 59 -11.78 -8.24 -0.59
C MET A 59 -13.11 -7.50 -0.72
N VAL A 60 -14.22 -8.23 -0.81
CA VAL A 60 -15.57 -7.64 -0.90
C VAL A 60 -15.88 -6.80 0.34
N LYS A 61 -15.51 -7.26 1.55
CA LYS A 61 -15.67 -6.47 2.79
C LYS A 61 -14.87 -5.16 2.75
N ILE A 62 -13.62 -5.21 2.27
CA ILE A 62 -12.78 -4.01 2.13
C ILE A 62 -13.43 -3.03 1.15
N ILE A 63 -13.78 -3.50 -0.04
CA ILE A 63 -14.34 -2.66 -1.12
C ILE A 63 -15.64 -2.00 -0.66
N LYS A 64 -16.55 -2.77 -0.07
CA LYS A 64 -17.80 -2.23 0.49
C LYS A 64 -17.52 -1.21 1.60
N GLY A 65 -16.58 -1.49 2.51
CA GLY A 65 -16.20 -0.56 3.57
C GLY A 65 -15.70 0.78 3.03
N PHE A 66 -14.93 0.79 1.94
CA PHE A 66 -14.51 2.02 1.26
C PHE A 66 -15.69 2.75 0.62
N ARG A 67 -16.54 2.05 -0.14
CA ARG A 67 -17.71 2.65 -0.81
C ARG A 67 -18.70 3.26 0.19
N GLU A 68 -18.95 2.59 1.31
CA GLU A 68 -19.82 3.08 2.38
C GLU A 68 -19.20 4.26 3.13
N SER A 69 -17.89 4.27 3.36
CA SER A 69 -17.20 5.36 4.09
C SER A 69 -16.99 6.62 3.24
N PHE A 70 -16.92 6.45 1.91
CA PHE A 70 -16.66 7.52 0.94
C PHE A 70 -17.71 7.57 -0.20
N PRO A 71 -19.01 7.75 0.11
CA PRO A 71 -20.09 7.62 -0.86
C PRO A 71 -20.12 8.74 -1.92
N LYS A 72 -19.39 9.84 -1.69
CA LYS A 72 -19.29 10.97 -2.64
C LYS A 72 -18.41 10.66 -3.86
N SER A 73 -17.63 9.57 -3.82
CA SER A 73 -16.82 9.18 -4.98
C SER A 73 -17.72 8.51 -6.02
N ASN A 74 -18.06 9.25 -7.06
CA ASN A 74 -18.98 8.80 -8.11
C ASN A 74 -18.29 7.93 -9.19
N LEU A 75 -17.02 7.60 -8.98
CA LEU A 75 -16.13 6.91 -9.92
C LEU A 75 -16.46 5.42 -10.00
N GLY A 76 -16.54 4.91 -11.23
CA GLY A 76 -16.51 3.48 -11.47
C GLY A 76 -15.13 2.90 -11.16
N VAL A 77 -15.07 1.68 -10.62
CA VAL A 77 -13.81 0.99 -10.32
C VAL A 77 -13.92 -0.47 -10.73
N THR A 78 -13.10 -0.90 -11.67
CA THR A 78 -12.93 -2.31 -12.01
C THR A 78 -11.64 -2.83 -11.39
N ILE A 79 -11.74 -3.88 -10.58
CA ILE A 79 -10.65 -4.46 -9.83
C ILE A 79 -10.34 -5.82 -10.42
N THR A 80 -9.13 -6.02 -10.90
CA THR A 80 -8.63 -7.30 -11.42
C THR A 80 -7.62 -7.87 -10.46
N TYR A 81 -7.95 -9.03 -9.86
CA TYR A 81 -7.07 -9.77 -8.98
C TYR A 81 -6.51 -11.00 -9.68
N LEU A 82 -5.18 -11.02 -9.85
CA LEU A 82 -4.37 -12.11 -10.37
C LEU A 82 -3.56 -12.68 -9.18
N PRO A 83 -4.10 -13.66 -8.42
CA PRO A 83 -3.49 -14.17 -7.18
C PRO A 83 -2.24 -15.03 -7.43
N THR A 84 -1.19 -14.45 -8.03
CA THR A 84 0.04 -15.18 -8.35
C THR A 84 0.85 -15.48 -7.08
N PRO A 85 1.63 -16.58 -7.06
CA PRO A 85 2.40 -16.98 -5.89
C PRO A 85 3.73 -16.23 -5.71
N PHE A 86 4.10 -15.35 -6.65
CA PHE A 86 5.39 -14.65 -6.64
C PHE A 86 5.56 -13.77 -5.40
N LYS A 87 6.76 -13.81 -4.82
CA LYS A 87 7.14 -13.08 -3.61
C LYS A 87 7.93 -11.82 -3.93
N LYS A 88 7.82 -10.82 -3.06
CA LYS A 88 8.66 -9.62 -3.05
C LYS A 88 10.01 -9.96 -2.45
N ILE A 89 11.03 -10.06 -3.29
CA ILE A 89 12.39 -10.43 -2.89
C ILE A 89 13.38 -9.40 -3.43
N TRP A 90 14.38 -9.05 -2.62
CA TRP A 90 15.53 -8.24 -3.00
C TRP A 90 16.78 -8.77 -2.31
N ASN A 91 17.82 -9.04 -3.10
CA ASN A 91 19.10 -9.62 -2.65
C ASN A 91 20.02 -8.62 -1.93
N GLY A 92 19.63 -7.35 -1.81
CA GLY A 92 20.44 -6.32 -1.16
C GLY A 92 21.64 -5.83 -1.97
N ILE A 93 21.87 -6.37 -3.17
CA ILE A 93 23.01 -6.06 -4.05
C ILE A 93 22.55 -5.25 -5.26
N ASP A 94 21.45 -5.67 -5.89
CA ASP A 94 20.94 -5.00 -7.09
C ASP A 94 20.22 -3.69 -6.75
N ASN A 95 20.05 -2.82 -7.75
CA ASN A 95 19.21 -1.63 -7.59
C ASN A 95 17.79 -2.02 -7.19
N LEU A 96 17.30 -1.49 -6.07
CA LEU A 96 15.92 -1.69 -5.66
C LEU A 96 14.97 -0.95 -6.61
N THR A 97 14.15 -1.69 -7.35
CA THR A 97 13.17 -1.15 -8.31
C THR A 97 11.74 -1.54 -7.93
N SER A 98 10.77 -0.95 -8.62
CA SER A 98 9.34 -1.29 -8.51
C SER A 98 9.06 -2.79 -8.65
N LYS A 99 9.85 -3.53 -9.44
CA LYS A 99 9.69 -4.98 -9.64
C LYS A 99 9.84 -5.77 -8.33
N HIS A 100 10.68 -5.30 -7.41
CA HIS A 100 10.93 -5.96 -6.14
C HIS A 100 9.81 -5.72 -5.11
N VAL A 101 9.02 -4.65 -5.27
CA VAL A 101 8.11 -4.17 -4.21
C VAL A 101 6.64 -4.10 -4.61
N ASN A 102 6.33 -3.90 -5.89
CA ASN A 102 4.96 -3.66 -6.36
C ASN A 102 4.16 -4.96 -6.40
N SER A 103 2.91 -4.90 -5.97
CA SER A 103 1.95 -6.02 -6.10
C SER A 103 0.69 -5.62 -6.83
N GLY A 104 0.60 -4.37 -7.26
CA GLY A 104 -0.54 -3.82 -7.96
C GLY A 104 -0.23 -2.43 -8.51
N TYR A 105 -1.21 -1.90 -9.23
CA TYR A 105 -1.23 -0.54 -9.75
C TYR A 105 -2.68 -0.14 -10.06
N SER A 106 -2.90 1.16 -10.18
CA SER A 106 -4.17 1.74 -10.61
C SER A 106 -3.99 2.56 -11.89
N THR A 107 -4.87 2.38 -12.86
CA THR A 107 -5.06 3.31 -13.98
C THR A 107 -6.15 4.29 -13.60
N ILE A 108 -5.78 5.55 -13.45
CA ILE A 108 -6.68 6.60 -13.02
C ILE A 108 -7.23 7.36 -14.24
N ARG A 109 -8.56 7.46 -14.32
CA ARG A 109 -9.35 8.06 -15.39
C ARG A 109 -10.45 8.93 -14.76
N ASN A 110 -11.11 9.74 -15.58
CA ASN A 110 -12.15 10.67 -15.09
C ASN A 110 -13.45 9.97 -14.67
N THR A 111 -13.72 8.76 -15.16
CA THR A 111 -15.02 8.10 -15.00
C THR A 111 -14.93 6.67 -14.48
N ASN A 112 -14.06 5.84 -15.05
CA ASN A 112 -13.89 4.43 -14.71
C ASN A 112 -12.41 4.11 -14.48
N ASN A 113 -12.06 3.88 -13.23
CA ASN A 113 -10.71 3.54 -12.81
C ASN A 113 -10.51 2.03 -12.85
N GLU A 114 -9.27 1.60 -13.07
CA GLU A 114 -8.90 0.20 -13.13
C GLU A 114 -7.84 -0.07 -12.06
N ILE A 115 -8.04 -1.10 -11.25
CA ILE A 115 -7.05 -1.58 -10.29
C ILE A 115 -6.61 -2.97 -10.76
N VAL A 116 -5.30 -3.21 -10.80
CA VAL A 116 -4.74 -4.55 -11.01
C VAL A 116 -3.92 -4.92 -9.81
N ILE A 117 -4.19 -6.09 -9.23
CA ILE A 117 -3.42 -6.67 -8.12
C ILE A 117 -2.89 -8.01 -8.60
N PHE A 118 -1.58 -8.15 -8.71
CA PHE A 118 -0.95 -9.27 -9.41
C PHE A 118 -0.11 -10.19 -8.52
N ARG A 119 -0.11 -10.00 -7.19
CA ARG A 119 0.48 -10.96 -6.24
C ARG A 119 -0.52 -11.29 -5.16
N LYS A 120 -0.59 -12.57 -4.77
CA LYS A 120 -1.32 -13.00 -3.57
C LYS A 120 -0.71 -12.42 -2.29
N GLU A 121 0.57 -12.08 -2.30
CA GLU A 121 1.23 -11.48 -1.14
C GLU A 121 0.82 -10.01 -0.92
N GLU A 122 0.21 -9.76 0.24
CA GLU A 122 -0.25 -8.45 0.72
C GLU A 122 -1.41 -7.85 -0.09
N SER A 123 -2.14 -8.67 -0.84
CA SER A 123 -3.23 -8.31 -1.74
C SER A 123 -4.30 -7.44 -1.07
N TYR A 124 -4.65 -7.65 0.20
CA TYR A 124 -5.62 -6.82 0.92
C TYR A 124 -5.08 -5.42 1.20
N LYS A 125 -3.83 -5.30 1.65
CA LYS A 125 -3.19 -3.98 1.87
C LYS A 125 -2.99 -3.26 0.54
N VAL A 126 -2.63 -3.99 -0.50
CA VAL A 126 -2.48 -3.44 -1.85
C VAL A 126 -3.84 -2.96 -2.37
N LEU A 127 -4.90 -3.77 -2.22
CA LEU A 127 -6.26 -3.35 -2.56
C LEU A 127 -6.66 -2.06 -1.85
N ILE A 128 -6.38 -1.95 -0.55
CA ILE A 128 -6.64 -0.73 0.23
C ILE A 128 -5.86 0.46 -0.34
N HIS A 129 -4.57 0.29 -0.63
CA HIS A 129 -3.71 1.31 -1.23
C HIS A 129 -4.26 1.79 -2.58
N GLU A 130 -4.53 0.85 -3.49
CA GLU A 130 -5.06 1.16 -4.82
C GLU A 130 -6.47 1.76 -4.78
N LEU A 131 -7.32 1.37 -3.82
CA LEU A 131 -8.63 2.00 -3.63
C LEU A 131 -8.51 3.46 -3.19
N ILE A 132 -7.49 3.83 -2.40
CA ILE A 132 -7.24 5.24 -2.04
C ILE A 132 -6.95 6.06 -3.30
N HIS A 133 -6.14 5.53 -4.21
CA HIS A 133 -5.86 6.14 -5.52
C HIS A 133 -7.10 6.18 -6.40
N ALA A 134 -7.71 5.03 -6.69
CA ALA A 134 -8.83 4.90 -7.62
C ALA A 134 -10.12 5.59 -7.15
N LEU A 135 -10.25 5.95 -5.87
CA LEU A 135 -11.39 6.72 -5.37
C LEU A 135 -11.07 8.21 -5.18
N HIS A 136 -9.87 8.65 -5.57
CA HIS A 136 -9.35 10.01 -5.45
C HIS A 136 -9.42 10.52 -3.99
N LEU A 137 -8.99 9.66 -3.06
CA LEU A 137 -9.02 9.98 -1.62
C LEU A 137 -7.74 10.67 -1.15
N HIS A 138 -6.85 11.07 -2.05
CA HIS A 138 -5.62 11.79 -1.77
C HIS A 138 -5.41 12.92 -2.80
N CYS A 139 -4.55 13.87 -2.45
CA CYS A 139 -4.37 15.16 -3.10
C CYS A 139 -3.56 15.16 -4.39
N VAL A 140 -2.78 14.12 -4.63
CA VAL A 140 -1.71 14.16 -5.63
C VAL A 140 -2.21 13.51 -6.91
N TYR A 141 -3.29 14.07 -7.43
CA TYR A 141 -3.84 13.71 -8.74
C TYR A 141 -3.13 14.49 -9.86
N ASP A 142 -2.78 15.75 -9.61
CA ASP A 142 -2.26 16.67 -10.65
C ASP A 142 -0.72 16.78 -10.69
N SER A 143 -0.01 16.54 -9.57
CA SER A 143 1.46 16.74 -9.49
C SER A 143 2.29 15.47 -9.72
N THR A 144 1.71 14.26 -9.62
CA THR A 144 2.36 13.00 -10.05
C THR A 144 2.55 12.90 -11.55
N ILE A 145 1.84 13.73 -12.33
CA ILE A 145 1.89 13.74 -13.80
C ILE A 145 2.86 14.81 -14.33
N ARG A 146 3.29 15.81 -13.53
CA ARG A 146 4.02 16.99 -14.07
C ARG A 146 5.18 17.60 -13.26
N GLY A 147 5.62 17.03 -12.13
CA GLY A 147 6.60 17.73 -11.25
C GLY A 147 7.86 16.95 -10.90
N ASP A 148 9.02 17.54 -11.15
CA ASP A 148 10.37 17.18 -10.67
C ASP A 148 10.48 17.24 -9.13
N TYR A 149 9.76 16.37 -8.42
CA TYR A 149 10.02 16.11 -7.00
C TYR A 149 10.57 14.69 -6.85
N ASN A 150 11.87 14.60 -6.56
CA ASN A 150 12.65 13.38 -6.30
C ASN A 150 12.24 12.61 -5.01
N GLY A 151 10.98 12.69 -4.63
CA GLY A 151 10.38 11.93 -3.55
C GLY A 151 8.89 11.95 -3.75
N LYS A 152 8.24 10.79 -3.62
CA LYS A 152 6.78 10.69 -3.69
C LYS A 152 6.21 10.65 -2.26
N PRO A 153 6.16 11.77 -1.52
CA PRO A 153 5.70 11.78 -0.13
C PRO A 153 4.21 11.43 -0.02
N ASP A 154 3.44 11.67 -1.06
CA ASP A 154 2.04 11.29 -1.19
C ASP A 154 1.85 9.78 -1.15
N GLU A 155 2.69 9.04 -1.86
CA GLU A 155 2.72 7.59 -1.83
C GLU A 155 3.02 7.05 -0.41
N SER A 156 3.83 7.78 0.37
CA SER A 156 4.07 7.42 1.78
C SER A 156 2.85 7.65 2.65
N ILE A 157 2.07 8.70 2.39
CA ILE A 157 0.80 8.95 3.08
C ILE A 157 -0.22 7.87 2.73
N VAL A 158 -0.36 7.56 1.44
CA VAL A 158 -1.26 6.50 0.96
C VAL A 158 -0.86 5.16 1.57
N GLU A 159 0.44 4.83 1.58
CA GLU A 159 0.92 3.60 2.19
C GLU A 159 0.68 3.55 3.71
N THR A 160 0.89 4.66 4.43
CA THR A 160 0.57 4.74 5.87
C THR A 160 -0.92 4.54 6.13
N TRP A 161 -1.79 5.21 5.37
CA TRP A 161 -3.24 4.99 5.47
C TRP A 161 -3.62 3.55 5.13
N ALA A 162 -2.97 2.94 4.12
CA ALA A 162 -3.20 1.56 3.76
C ALA A 162 -2.88 0.60 4.91
N ILE A 163 -1.78 0.85 5.64
CA ILE A 163 -1.42 0.10 6.85
C ILE A 163 -2.46 0.30 7.97
N ILE A 164 -2.86 1.55 8.25
CA ILE A 164 -3.84 1.86 9.30
C ILE A 164 -5.18 1.17 9.01
N VAL A 165 -5.69 1.26 7.78
CA VAL A 165 -6.95 0.63 7.38
C VAL A 165 -6.82 -0.90 7.34
N ASN A 166 -5.67 -1.44 6.93
CA ASN A 166 -5.44 -2.88 7.02
C ASN A 166 -5.44 -3.37 8.47
N CYS A 167 -4.93 -2.58 9.42
CA CYS A 167 -5.05 -2.89 10.86
C CYS A 167 -6.51 -2.84 11.34
N LEU A 168 -7.31 -1.86 10.91
CA LEU A 168 -8.74 -1.78 11.24
C LEU A 168 -9.52 -3.01 10.76
N ARG A 169 -9.16 -3.58 9.60
CA ARG A 169 -9.81 -4.77 9.03
C ARG A 169 -9.81 -5.96 10.00
N PHE A 170 -8.77 -6.10 10.82
CA PHE A 170 -8.72 -7.17 11.83
C PHE A 170 -9.76 -6.96 12.94
N LYS A 171 -10.08 -5.72 13.31
CA LYS A 171 -11.18 -5.42 14.24
C LYS A 171 -12.55 -5.63 13.58
N ALA A 172 -12.69 -5.21 12.33
CA ALA A 172 -13.90 -5.37 11.54
C ALA A 172 -14.28 -6.84 11.33
N SER A 173 -13.31 -7.75 11.24
CA SER A 173 -13.56 -9.18 11.09
C SER A 173 -14.31 -9.77 12.30
N ALA A 174 -14.13 -9.21 13.50
CA ALA A 174 -14.88 -9.59 14.70
C ALA A 174 -16.28 -8.94 14.78
N GLN A 175 -16.47 -7.78 14.15
CA GLN A 175 -17.69 -6.95 14.25
C GLN A 175 -18.54 -6.93 12.97
N GLY A 176 -18.12 -7.67 11.94
CA GLY A 176 -18.86 -7.91 10.70
C GLY A 176 -18.66 -6.90 9.57
N ARG A 177 -18.19 -5.66 9.83
CA ARG A 177 -18.03 -4.61 8.78
C ARG A 177 -16.82 -3.71 9.01
N LEU A 178 -16.12 -3.36 7.92
CA LEU A 178 -15.04 -2.37 7.93
C LEU A 178 -15.65 -0.97 7.86
N ARG A 179 -15.42 -0.14 8.88
CA ARG A 179 -15.81 1.27 8.90
C ARG A 179 -14.57 2.14 9.02
N ILE A 180 -14.41 3.06 8.08
CA ILE A 180 -13.29 4.00 8.06
C ILE A 180 -13.82 5.34 8.55
N SER A 181 -13.36 5.77 9.73
CA SER A 181 -13.79 7.05 10.29
C SER A 181 -13.11 8.23 9.58
N LYS A 182 -13.82 9.36 9.53
CA LYS A 182 -13.23 10.65 9.13
C LYS A 182 -12.67 11.43 10.33
N LYS A 183 -12.94 10.97 11.55
CA LYS A 183 -12.53 11.61 12.80
C LYS A 183 -11.29 10.91 13.34
N SER A 184 -10.27 11.69 13.69
CA SER A 184 -8.97 11.16 14.12
C SER A 184 -9.01 10.42 15.45
N PHE A 185 -9.83 10.87 16.42
CA PHE A 185 -9.91 10.24 17.74
C PHE A 185 -10.42 8.79 17.69
N ASP A 186 -11.15 8.40 16.65
CA ASP A 186 -11.67 7.03 16.50
C ASP A 186 -10.56 5.99 16.31
N TYR A 187 -9.34 6.44 16.00
CA TYR A 187 -8.18 5.57 15.80
C TYR A 187 -7.34 5.33 17.06
N GLU A 188 -7.56 6.03 18.17
CA GLU A 188 -6.72 5.91 19.36
C GLU A 188 -6.66 4.47 19.90
N LYS A 189 -7.82 3.81 19.98
CA LYS A 189 -7.91 2.40 20.40
C LYS A 189 -7.24 1.45 19.41
N LEU A 190 -7.10 1.82 18.13
CA LEU A 190 -6.37 1.02 17.14
C LEU A 190 -4.88 1.05 17.44
N PHE A 191 -4.31 2.23 17.65
CA PHE A 191 -2.86 2.40 17.80
C PHE A 191 -2.30 1.78 19.09
N ARG A 192 -3.13 1.64 20.13
CA ARG A 192 -2.78 0.89 21.35
C ARG A 192 -2.85 -0.64 21.19
N GLY A 193 -3.43 -1.14 20.10
CA GLY A 193 -3.68 -2.56 19.87
C GLY A 193 -2.47 -3.33 19.36
N GLU A 194 -2.41 -4.62 19.69
CA GLU A 194 -1.29 -5.51 19.35
C GLU A 194 -1.04 -5.66 17.85
N VAL A 195 -2.09 -5.67 17.02
CA VAL A 195 -1.96 -5.73 15.56
C VAL A 195 -1.15 -4.53 15.05
N PHE A 196 -1.48 -3.32 15.49
CA PHE A 196 -0.78 -2.12 15.08
C PHE A 196 0.67 -2.08 15.59
N LYS A 197 0.91 -2.44 16.86
CA LYS A 197 2.28 -2.49 17.41
C LYS A 197 3.18 -3.44 16.63
N LYS A 198 2.67 -4.63 16.29
CA LYS A 198 3.41 -5.63 15.50
C LYS A 198 3.67 -5.15 14.07
N GLU A 199 2.78 -4.34 13.50
CA GLU A 199 2.94 -3.72 12.18
C GLU A 199 3.96 -2.57 12.20
N LEU A 200 3.95 -1.74 13.24
CA LEU A 200 4.96 -0.71 13.49
C LEU A 200 6.37 -1.33 13.64
N GLU A 201 6.50 -2.36 14.46
CA GLU A 201 7.78 -3.07 14.66
C GLU A 201 8.30 -3.65 13.33
N PHE A 202 7.41 -4.23 12.52
CA PHE A 202 7.76 -4.75 11.20
C PHE A 202 8.20 -3.62 10.25
N SER A 203 7.48 -2.50 10.24
CA SER A 203 7.82 -1.34 9.42
C SER A 203 9.19 -0.75 9.80
N LEU A 204 9.50 -0.65 11.09
CA LEU A 204 10.81 -0.21 11.58
C LEU A 204 11.94 -1.18 11.18
N LYS A 205 11.69 -2.50 11.24
CA LYS A 205 12.66 -3.50 10.75
C LYS A 205 12.96 -3.33 9.27
N GLN A 206 11.93 -3.15 8.43
CA GLN A 206 12.11 -2.97 6.99
C GLN A 206 12.79 -1.64 6.65
N ALA A 207 12.45 -0.55 7.35
CA ALA A 207 13.13 0.73 7.19
C ALA A 207 14.62 0.64 7.56
N ALA A 208 14.94 0.02 8.71
CA ALA A 208 16.32 -0.16 9.15
C ALA A 208 17.13 -1.05 8.20
N LYS A 209 16.52 -2.10 7.62
CA LYS A 209 17.12 -2.94 6.57
C LYS A 209 17.58 -2.09 5.39
N LEU A 210 16.69 -1.24 4.87
CA LEU A 210 16.97 -0.42 3.70
C LEU A 210 18.02 0.66 3.98
N LEU A 211 17.92 1.31 5.13
CA LEU A 211 18.91 2.31 5.56
C LEU A 211 20.31 1.70 5.67
N ARG A 212 20.43 0.50 6.24
CA ARG A 212 21.71 -0.20 6.32
C ARG A 212 22.25 -0.57 4.94
N ALA A 213 21.40 -1.11 4.07
CA ALA A 213 21.82 -1.56 2.74
C ALA A 213 22.27 -0.39 1.83
N HIS A 214 21.87 0.85 2.15
CA HIS A 214 22.31 2.06 1.44
C HIS A 214 23.34 2.87 2.24
N GLU A 215 24.04 2.23 3.18
CA GLU A 215 25.13 2.83 3.96
C GLU A 215 24.77 4.16 4.66
N CYS A 216 23.49 4.32 5.04
CA CYS A 216 23.05 5.49 5.78
C CYS A 216 23.62 5.44 7.20
N THR A 217 23.99 6.59 7.77
CA THR A 217 24.45 6.65 9.16
C THR A 217 23.36 7.18 10.07
N ILE A 218 23.28 6.67 11.31
CA ILE A 218 22.31 7.13 12.31
C ILE A 218 23.09 7.89 13.37
N THR A 219 22.81 9.18 13.50
CA THR A 219 23.46 10.02 14.53
C THR A 219 22.44 10.45 15.58
N ASN A 220 22.90 10.62 16.82
CA ASN A 220 22.02 10.97 17.94
C ASN A 220 21.38 12.37 17.80
N ASN A 221 22.04 13.29 17.10
CA ASN A 221 21.68 14.71 17.10
C ASN A 221 21.09 15.22 15.77
N ILE A 222 21.29 14.51 14.65
CA ILE A 222 20.86 14.95 13.30
C ILE A 222 19.76 14.03 12.74
N GLY A 223 19.57 12.84 13.33
CA GLY A 223 18.68 11.81 12.83
C GLY A 223 19.39 10.88 11.84
N VAL A 224 18.65 10.36 10.86
CA VAL A 224 19.19 9.53 9.79
C VAL A 224 19.90 10.45 8.77
N CYS A 225 21.21 10.29 8.63
CA CYS A 225 22.01 11.02 7.65
C CYS A 225 22.08 10.21 6.35
N TYR A 226 21.55 10.80 5.29
CA TYR A 226 21.56 10.23 3.95
C TYR A 226 22.66 10.93 3.17
N LYS A 227 23.68 10.18 2.72
CA LYS A 227 24.80 10.76 1.95
C LYS A 227 24.33 11.48 0.69
N THR A 228 23.21 11.08 0.09
CA THR A 228 22.62 11.72 -1.10
C THR A 228 21.10 11.56 -1.18
N TRP A 229 20.31 12.41 -0.50
CA TRP A 229 18.83 12.41 -0.61
C TRP A 229 18.33 12.41 -2.07
N ASN A 230 19.02 13.14 -2.95
CA ASN A 230 18.63 13.33 -4.35
C ASN A 230 18.83 12.09 -5.23
N LYS A 231 19.40 11.00 -4.70
CA LYS A 231 19.60 9.73 -5.43
C LYS A 231 18.83 8.55 -4.83
N ILE A 232 17.98 8.83 -3.84
CA ILE A 232 17.21 7.81 -3.15
C ILE A 232 16.07 7.34 -4.05
N PRO A 233 15.90 6.02 -4.31
CA PRO A 233 14.79 5.52 -5.10
C PRO A 233 13.45 5.95 -4.50
N ALA A 234 12.44 6.24 -5.33
CA ALA A 234 11.08 6.52 -4.83
C ALA A 234 10.59 5.42 -3.86
N THR A 235 11.05 4.18 -4.06
CA THR A 235 10.82 3.02 -3.20
C THR A 235 11.18 3.26 -1.72
N PHE A 236 12.17 4.10 -1.41
CA PHE A 236 12.62 4.40 -0.04
C PHE A 236 11.56 5.12 0.79
N TYR A 237 10.79 6.02 0.17
CA TYR A 237 9.73 6.79 0.82
C TYR A 237 8.66 5.84 1.42
N TYR A 238 8.28 4.79 0.68
CA TYR A 238 7.32 3.77 1.11
C TYR A 238 7.72 3.00 2.38
N TYR A 239 9.02 2.86 2.65
CA TYR A 239 9.48 2.11 3.83
C TYR A 239 9.81 3.04 4.99
N ILE A 240 10.58 4.08 4.72
CA ILE A 240 11.19 4.90 5.77
C ILE A 240 10.24 5.98 6.25
N VAL A 241 9.72 6.80 5.32
CA VAL A 241 8.79 7.89 5.68
C VAL A 241 7.50 7.32 6.24
N LYS A 242 6.99 6.24 5.64
CA LYS A 242 5.88 5.47 6.21
C LYS A 242 6.16 4.99 7.63
N ALA A 243 7.31 4.35 7.89
CA ALA A 243 7.65 3.88 9.23
C ALA A 243 7.73 5.04 10.23
N ALA A 244 8.28 6.19 9.83
CA ALA A 244 8.32 7.39 10.63
C ALA A 244 6.92 7.93 10.95
N PHE A 245 6.01 7.98 9.97
CA PHE A 245 4.60 8.34 10.20
C PHE A 245 3.90 7.41 11.19
N LEU A 246 4.18 6.11 11.12
CA LEU A 246 3.60 5.12 12.05
C LEU A 246 4.13 5.25 13.49
N CYS A 247 5.26 5.94 13.73
CA CYS A 247 5.79 6.21 15.07
C CYS A 247 5.01 7.27 15.85
N ASP A 248 4.27 8.14 15.15
CA ASP A 248 3.32 9.09 15.76
C ASP A 248 2.00 9.09 14.96
N PRO A 249 1.22 7.99 15.09
CA PRO A 249 0.07 7.77 14.24
C PRO A 249 -1.09 8.71 14.57
N ASN A 250 -1.19 9.20 15.82
CA ASN A 250 -2.19 10.19 16.21
C ASN A 250 -1.95 11.53 15.52
N ARG A 251 -0.70 12.01 15.54
CA ARG A 251 -0.31 13.19 14.78
C ARG A 251 -0.56 12.99 13.29
N PHE A 252 -0.22 11.81 12.76
CA PHE A 252 -0.44 11.50 11.34
C PHE A 252 -1.91 11.61 10.95
N VAL A 253 -2.84 10.96 11.66
CA VAL A 253 -4.27 11.04 11.32
C VAL A 253 -4.87 12.43 11.52
N ASN A 254 -4.27 13.27 12.36
CA ASN A 254 -4.67 14.67 12.57
C ASN A 254 -4.18 15.58 11.44
N GLU A 255 -2.91 15.46 11.05
CA GLU A 255 -2.30 16.27 9.98
C GLU A 255 -2.80 15.84 8.60
N PHE A 256 -2.93 14.52 8.39
CA PHE A 256 -3.30 13.89 7.12
C PHE A 256 -4.67 13.22 7.18
N SER A 257 -5.64 13.82 7.88
CA SER A 257 -7.01 13.32 7.89
C SER A 257 -7.60 13.25 6.47
N TRP A 258 -8.56 12.34 6.23
CA TRP A 258 -9.20 12.15 4.92
C TRP A 258 -9.67 13.46 4.27
N ASN A 259 -10.23 14.38 5.06
CA ASN A 259 -10.70 15.68 4.57
C ASN A 259 -9.54 16.62 4.16
N LYS A 260 -8.39 16.53 4.84
CA LYS A 260 -7.21 17.35 4.56
C LYS A 260 -6.42 16.80 3.38
N ILE A 261 -6.21 15.48 3.33
CA ILE A 261 -5.43 14.86 2.25
C ILE A 261 -6.12 14.98 0.90
N GLN A 262 -7.45 15.05 0.82
CA GLN A 262 -8.13 15.29 -0.46
C GLN A 262 -7.89 16.70 -1.02
N LYS A 263 -7.50 17.66 -0.16
CA LYS A 263 -7.37 19.08 -0.52
C LYS A 263 -5.94 19.59 -0.50
N CYS A 264 -5.01 18.80 0.03
CA CYS A 264 -3.60 19.16 0.05
C CYS A 264 -3.10 19.32 -1.41
N ARG A 265 -2.00 20.03 -1.62
CA ARG A 265 -1.39 20.20 -2.97
C ARG A 265 0.08 19.81 -2.95
N THR A 266 0.73 20.10 -1.84
CA THR A 266 2.13 19.81 -1.57
C THR A 266 2.29 19.39 -0.12
N ILE A 267 3.19 18.46 0.16
CA ILE A 267 3.54 18.04 1.52
C ILE A 267 4.88 18.70 1.86
N PRO A 268 4.91 19.69 2.77
CA PRO A 268 6.14 20.36 3.15
C PRO A 268 7.19 19.39 3.71
N PHE A 269 8.43 19.49 3.23
CA PHE A 269 9.52 18.61 3.65
C PHE A 269 9.82 18.73 5.15
N ASN A 270 9.65 19.90 5.75
CA ASN A 270 9.82 20.10 7.20
C ASN A 270 8.86 19.23 8.04
N ILE A 271 7.64 18.98 7.55
CA ILE A 271 6.71 18.04 8.22
C ILE A 271 7.30 16.64 8.20
N ILE A 272 7.72 16.15 7.04
CA ILE A 272 8.36 14.83 6.91
C ILE A 272 9.61 14.72 7.78
N ASN A 273 10.47 15.74 7.74
CA ASN A 273 11.69 15.78 8.53
C ASN A 273 11.40 15.69 10.03
N SER A 274 10.33 16.34 10.51
CA SER A 274 9.94 16.25 11.92
C SER A 274 9.54 14.83 12.35
N TYR A 275 8.97 14.02 11.45
CA TYR A 275 8.71 12.60 11.71
C TYR A 275 9.99 11.77 11.70
N LEU A 276 10.92 12.05 10.78
CA LEU A 276 12.21 11.37 10.70
C LEU A 276 13.12 11.68 11.91
N GLN A 277 12.87 12.79 12.58
CA GLN A 277 13.53 13.18 13.84
C GLN A 277 12.79 12.68 15.09
N HIS A 278 11.65 12.01 14.94
CA HIS A 278 10.85 11.57 16.08
C HIS A 278 11.62 10.54 16.93
N PRO A 279 11.69 10.69 18.28
CA PRO A 279 12.51 9.83 19.13
C PRO A 279 12.21 8.33 19.00
N VAL A 280 10.92 7.98 18.88
CA VAL A 280 10.48 6.57 18.70
C VAL A 280 11.00 6.00 17.39
N PHE A 281 11.02 6.80 16.31
CA PHE A 281 11.54 6.37 15.02
C PHE A 281 13.05 6.13 15.12
N ILE A 282 13.82 7.11 15.63
CA ILE A 282 15.27 6.99 15.78
C ILE A 282 15.64 5.79 16.66
N ALA A 283 14.98 5.62 17.80
CA ALA A 283 15.21 4.49 18.70
C ALA A 283 14.89 3.14 18.02
N GLY A 284 13.76 3.07 17.32
CA GLY A 284 13.35 1.88 16.58
C GLY A 284 14.33 1.50 15.47
N ILE A 285 14.80 2.46 14.68
CA ILE A 285 15.81 2.20 13.66
C ILE A 285 17.10 1.68 14.31
N LYS A 286 17.63 2.33 15.36
CA LYS A 286 18.84 1.87 16.07
C LYS A 286 18.71 0.44 16.60
N GLN A 287 17.57 0.11 17.19
CA GLN A 287 17.29 -1.22 17.72
C GLN A 287 17.39 -2.32 16.66
N HIS A 288 17.03 -2.00 15.41
CA HIS A 288 16.99 -2.98 14.34
C HIS A 288 18.21 -2.93 13.42
N PHE A 289 18.91 -1.78 13.30
CA PHE A 289 19.90 -1.50 12.27
C PHE A 289 20.94 -2.61 12.05
N ASN A 290 21.52 -3.14 13.13
CA ASN A 290 22.59 -4.14 13.03
C ASN A 290 22.08 -5.60 12.91
N LYS A 291 20.77 -5.83 12.89
CA LYS A 291 20.20 -7.18 12.80
C LYS A 291 20.38 -7.77 11.40
N LYS A 292 20.44 -9.09 11.32
CA LYS A 292 20.37 -9.82 10.05
C LYS A 292 18.95 -9.76 9.52
N TYR A 293 18.80 -9.46 8.24
CA TYR A 293 17.50 -9.39 7.57
C TYR A 293 17.36 -10.52 6.56
N ASN A 294 16.11 -10.91 6.29
CA ASN A 294 15.79 -11.76 5.16
C ASN A 294 15.63 -10.92 3.89
N ASP A 295 15.59 -11.57 2.74
CA ASP A 295 15.50 -10.89 1.44
C ASP A 295 14.09 -10.39 1.11
N SER A 296 13.12 -10.62 2.02
CA SER A 296 11.74 -10.19 1.80
C SER A 296 11.63 -8.67 1.74
N MET A 297 10.85 -8.19 0.78
CA MET A 297 10.48 -6.79 0.61
C MET A 297 8.99 -6.55 0.88
N ARG A 298 8.38 -7.39 1.71
CA ARG A 298 7.04 -7.15 2.23
C ARG A 298 6.96 -5.79 2.94
N MET A 299 5.87 -5.07 2.73
CA MET A 299 5.63 -3.74 3.31
C MET A 299 4.74 -3.77 4.55
N SER A 300 4.08 -4.91 4.79
CA SER A 300 3.13 -5.20 5.86
C SER A 300 3.39 -6.58 6.48
N LYS A 301 3.38 -6.66 7.81
CA LYS A 301 3.42 -7.94 8.53
C LYS A 301 2.14 -8.72 8.32
N TYR A 302 1.02 -8.02 8.32
CA TYR A 302 -0.32 -8.60 8.24
C TYR A 302 -0.84 -8.60 6.79
N GLY A 303 -0.41 -9.60 6.00
CA GLY A 303 -0.89 -9.86 4.63
C GLY A 303 -2.16 -10.71 4.58
N ASP A 304 -2.34 -11.47 3.48
CA ASP A 304 -3.58 -12.18 3.16
C ASP A 304 -3.78 -13.51 3.89
N CYS A 305 -2.74 -14.03 4.54
CA CYS A 305 -2.82 -15.22 5.38
C CYS A 305 -1.83 -15.09 6.54
N TRP A 306 -2.31 -15.39 7.74
CA TRP A 306 -1.53 -16.12 8.74
C TRP A 306 -1.74 -17.61 8.45
#